data_AF-A0A4Q2Z8H6-F1
#
_entry.id   AF-A0A4Q2Z8H6-F1
#
_cell.length_a   1.000
_cell.length_b   1.000
_cell.length_c   1.000
_cell.angle_alpha   90.00
_cell.angle_beta   90.00
_cell.angle_gamma   90.00
#
_symmetry.space_group_name_H-M   'P 1'
#
loop_
_entity.id
_entity.type
_entity.pdbx_description
1 polymer ?
#
loop_
_entity_poly.entity_id
_entity_poly.type
_entity_poly.pdbx_seq_one_letter_code
_entity_poly.pdbx_strand_id
1 'polypeptide(L)'
;MSIRMLASELKAAPGPVAQYASQACVQAKGYYTPATQTWTQAWDAYWATGPGAAFNSLASMRIDIKFFLGSPQESLATQANHHWANGHGRLIGALDRFRRGKAQGIEPMKANMTEVVDFIDFISAGMNRVNLVETKNPTGSNVVWTDHYADLERDENGRIIRIAVDGKVYNVTLNADGLVTDATSSVIILKPDLAVAISGQGQAINVLANDTALDGTVHPVTSFTQPAHGTVSDGGNGNLIYRSTAGYTGADSFTYAVGGDTATVSITVTAGANGLILETWLNISGNAVSGLTSSTRYPYNPDQIATLSTFETTSNRANTYGARVRGYLTPPTTGNYTLWIASDDNSELWLSTDANPSNKVKVASVTGSTGVRVWSTFASQQSVAIPLTAGQRYYVEALHKEGTGNDNLAVAWQGPGIAQQVIGAGFLNAFGLNRNPVANADNTATAMNAAVSFPVLANDTDSNGDTLVIQSLTQPAHGTAVIDGTSILYT
;
A
#
# COMPACT_ATOMS: atom_id res chain seq x y z
N MET A 1 16.78 -9.22 -44.11
CA MET A 1 16.35 -8.77 -45.44
C MET A 1 14.92 -9.25 -45.65
N SER A 2 14.05 -8.29 -45.97
CA SER A 2 12.61 -8.28 -46.27
C SER A 2 11.75 -9.56 -46.41
N ILE A 3 10.62 -9.52 -45.69
CA ILE A 3 9.22 -9.67 -46.15
C ILE A 3 9.02 -9.92 -47.67
N ARG A 4 8.23 -10.95 -48.05
CA ARG A 4 6.96 -10.81 -48.84
C ARG A 4 6.26 -12.16 -49.12
N MET A 5 4.94 -12.09 -48.94
CA MET A 5 3.88 -13.08 -49.22
C MET A 5 3.78 -13.44 -50.72
N LEU A 6 2.94 -14.44 -51.07
CA LEU A 6 1.73 -14.18 -51.88
C LEU A 6 0.72 -15.34 -51.88
N ALA A 7 -0.55 -14.93 -51.99
CA ALA A 7 -1.78 -15.68 -51.77
C ALA A 7 -2.32 -16.38 -53.04
N SER A 8 -1.49 -17.12 -53.77
CA SER A 8 -1.88 -17.65 -55.08
C SER A 8 -2.37 -19.10 -55.13
N GLU A 9 -2.44 -19.84 -54.03
CA GLU A 9 -2.84 -21.27 -54.07
C GLU A 9 -4.21 -21.59 -53.43
N LEU A 10 -4.99 -20.56 -53.10
CA LEU A 10 -6.25 -20.70 -52.34
C LEU A 10 -7.55 -20.47 -53.16
N LYS A 11 -7.56 -20.79 -54.46
CA LYS A 11 -8.81 -20.81 -55.25
C LYS A 11 -9.02 -22.12 -55.99
N ALA A 12 -9.98 -22.94 -55.53
CA ALA A 12 -11.09 -23.50 -56.34
C ALA A 12 -11.97 -24.52 -55.56
N ALA A 13 -13.07 -24.00 -54.94
CA ALA A 13 -14.46 -24.55 -54.78
C ALA A 13 -14.75 -26.01 -54.32
N PRO A 14 -16.00 -26.38 -53.91
CA PRO A 14 -17.10 -25.67 -53.24
C PRO A 14 -17.71 -26.44 -52.02
N GLY A 15 -18.33 -25.74 -51.07
CA GLY A 15 -19.41 -26.29 -50.21
C GLY A 15 -19.02 -27.34 -49.13
N PRO A 16 -19.89 -27.57 -48.12
CA PRO A 16 -19.45 -27.81 -46.75
C PRO A 16 -19.41 -29.30 -46.41
N VAL A 17 -18.23 -29.93 -46.39
CA VAL A 17 -18.07 -31.25 -45.73
C VAL A 17 -16.70 -31.37 -45.06
N ALA A 18 -16.75 -31.53 -43.74
CA ALA A 18 -15.84 -32.25 -42.84
C ALA A 18 -14.33 -32.22 -43.10
N GLN A 19 -13.56 -31.68 -42.13
CA GLN A 19 -12.25 -32.23 -41.80
C GLN A 19 -12.01 -32.21 -40.29
N TYR A 20 -12.41 -33.31 -39.64
CA TYR A 20 -11.66 -33.82 -38.50
C TYR A 20 -10.29 -34.24 -39.03
N ALA A 21 -9.20 -33.67 -38.50
CA ALA A 21 -7.87 -34.20 -38.79
C ALA A 21 -7.77 -35.62 -38.20
N SER A 22 -7.70 -36.63 -39.05
CA SER A 22 -7.58 -38.02 -38.60
C SER A 22 -6.22 -38.25 -37.91
N GLN A 23 -6.18 -39.22 -36.98
CA GLN A 23 -5.00 -39.57 -36.19
C GLN A 23 -3.73 -39.81 -37.05
N ALA A 24 -3.90 -40.36 -38.25
CA ALA A 24 -2.83 -40.57 -39.23
C ALA A 24 -2.24 -39.26 -39.77
N CYS A 25 -3.05 -38.20 -39.93
CA CYS A 25 -2.63 -36.89 -40.40
C CYS A 25 -1.74 -36.15 -39.38
N VAL A 26 -1.97 -36.40 -38.09
CA VAL A 26 -1.20 -35.78 -36.99
C VAL A 26 0.13 -36.52 -36.76
N GLN A 27 0.14 -37.84 -36.96
CA GLN A 27 1.35 -38.69 -36.91
C GLN A 27 2.32 -38.40 -38.06
N ALA A 28 1.82 -38.25 -39.29
CA ALA A 28 2.65 -37.97 -40.46
C ALA A 28 3.37 -36.60 -40.41
N LYS A 29 2.88 -35.68 -39.58
CA LYS A 29 3.49 -34.36 -39.34
C LYS A 29 4.43 -34.30 -38.13
N GLY A 30 4.70 -35.44 -37.48
CA GLY A 30 5.62 -35.53 -36.34
C GLY A 30 5.10 -34.95 -35.03
N TYR A 31 3.79 -34.66 -34.92
CA TYR A 31 3.19 -34.04 -33.75
C TYR A 31 2.73 -35.03 -32.67
N TYR A 32 2.91 -36.34 -32.88
CA TYR A 32 2.54 -37.40 -31.94
C TYR A 32 3.46 -38.61 -32.13
N THR A 33 4.02 -39.15 -31.04
CA THR A 33 4.68 -40.47 -31.02
C THR A 33 4.09 -41.33 -29.90
N PRO A 34 3.95 -42.67 -30.07
CA PRO A 34 3.24 -43.52 -29.11
C PRO A 34 4.04 -43.89 -27.85
N ALA A 35 5.16 -43.23 -27.56
CA ALA A 35 6.09 -43.68 -26.54
C ALA A 35 5.69 -43.19 -25.13
N THR A 36 5.58 -44.15 -24.23
CA THR A 36 5.10 -44.14 -22.84
C THR A 36 6.10 -43.53 -21.86
N GLN A 37 6.16 -42.21 -21.74
CA GLN A 37 6.68 -41.61 -20.49
C GLN A 37 5.54 -41.49 -19.48
N THR A 38 5.76 -42.01 -18.28
CA THR A 38 4.89 -41.76 -17.12
C THR A 38 5.07 -40.33 -16.63
N TRP A 39 4.07 -39.80 -15.90
CA TRP A 39 4.11 -38.43 -15.35
C TRP A 39 5.37 -38.18 -14.51
N THR A 40 5.78 -39.15 -13.69
CA THR A 40 7.00 -39.10 -12.88
C THR A 40 8.27 -38.96 -13.74
N GLN A 41 8.37 -39.68 -14.86
CA GLN A 41 9.53 -39.61 -15.74
C GLN A 41 9.63 -38.28 -16.50
N ALA A 42 8.48 -37.67 -16.82
CA ALA A 42 8.43 -36.34 -17.41
C ALA A 42 8.83 -35.27 -16.37
N TRP A 43 8.30 -35.39 -15.15
CA TRP A 43 8.57 -34.49 -14.03
C TRP A 43 10.05 -34.49 -13.62
N ASP A 44 10.67 -35.67 -13.47
CA ASP A 44 12.09 -35.81 -13.13
C ASP A 44 13.01 -35.23 -14.22
N ALA A 45 12.62 -35.36 -15.49
CA ALA A 45 13.38 -34.81 -16.61
C ALA A 45 13.33 -33.27 -16.68
N TYR A 46 12.21 -32.65 -16.31
CA TYR A 46 12.09 -31.19 -16.20
C TYR A 46 13.00 -30.66 -15.08
N TRP A 47 12.90 -31.22 -13.88
CA TRP A 47 13.69 -30.79 -12.73
C TRP A 47 15.20 -31.05 -12.87
N ALA A 48 15.61 -32.06 -13.65
CA ALA A 48 17.02 -32.30 -13.98
C ALA A 48 17.66 -31.18 -14.84
N THR A 49 16.86 -30.34 -15.49
CA THR A 49 17.32 -29.25 -16.37
C THR A 49 17.29 -27.86 -15.72
N GLY A 50 16.67 -27.75 -14.54
CA GLY A 50 16.56 -26.53 -13.76
C GLY A 50 15.42 -25.59 -14.18
N PRO A 51 14.98 -24.68 -13.29
CA PRO A 51 13.93 -23.71 -13.60
C PRO A 51 14.37 -22.76 -14.73
N GLY A 52 13.55 -22.61 -15.78
CA GLY A 52 13.76 -21.65 -16.88
C GLY A 52 14.34 -22.20 -18.20
N ALA A 53 14.49 -23.52 -18.35
CA ALA A 53 14.84 -24.12 -19.64
C ALA A 53 13.74 -23.91 -20.69
N ALA A 54 14.10 -23.51 -21.92
CA ALA A 54 13.15 -23.24 -23.00
C ALA A 54 12.44 -24.52 -23.45
N PHE A 55 11.21 -24.70 -22.97
CA PHE A 55 10.37 -25.87 -23.21
C PHE A 55 10.04 -26.12 -24.70
N ASN A 56 10.20 -25.09 -25.53
CA ASN A 56 9.91 -25.10 -26.95
C ASN A 56 10.75 -26.13 -27.73
N SER A 57 11.89 -26.57 -27.17
CA SER A 57 12.76 -27.59 -27.78
C SER A 57 12.44 -29.03 -27.33
N LEU A 58 11.56 -29.22 -26.35
CA LEU A 58 11.18 -30.54 -25.81
C LEU A 58 9.75 -30.90 -26.24
N ALA A 59 9.59 -31.21 -27.52
CA ALA A 59 8.33 -31.56 -28.17
C ALA A 59 7.66 -32.87 -27.66
N SER A 60 8.18 -33.52 -26.62
CA SER A 60 7.80 -34.88 -26.20
C SER A 60 6.86 -34.96 -24.98
N MET A 61 6.48 -33.86 -24.33
CA MET A 61 5.51 -33.92 -23.22
C MET A 61 4.06 -33.69 -23.67
N ARG A 62 3.57 -34.57 -24.55
CA ARG A 62 2.14 -34.78 -24.75
C ARG A 62 1.71 -35.96 -23.89
N ILE A 63 1.26 -35.67 -22.68
CA ILE A 63 0.72 -36.67 -21.73
C ILE A 63 -0.44 -37.41 -22.40
N ASP A 64 -0.55 -38.71 -22.13
CA ASP A 64 -1.58 -39.60 -22.63
C ASP A 64 -2.99 -39.05 -22.34
N ILE A 65 -3.63 -38.55 -23.38
CA ILE A 65 -5.00 -38.00 -23.37
C ILE A 65 -6.03 -39.07 -22.97
N LYS A 66 -5.67 -40.37 -22.97
CA LYS A 66 -6.58 -41.47 -22.57
C LYS A 66 -6.91 -41.49 -21.09
N PHE A 67 -6.02 -41.01 -20.21
CA PHE A 67 -6.36 -40.86 -18.79
C PHE A 67 -7.42 -39.77 -18.58
N PHE A 68 -7.33 -38.68 -19.35
CA PHE A 68 -8.27 -37.55 -19.29
C PHE A 68 -9.64 -37.86 -19.92
N LEU A 69 -9.70 -38.73 -20.92
CA LEU A 69 -10.94 -39.10 -21.62
C LEU A 69 -11.70 -40.27 -20.97
N GLY A 70 -11.08 -40.98 -20.02
CA GLY A 70 -11.66 -42.18 -19.39
C GLY A 70 -12.37 -41.97 -18.05
N SER A 71 -12.27 -40.78 -17.45
CA SER A 71 -12.95 -40.48 -16.18
C SER A 71 -14.36 -39.91 -16.45
N PRO A 72 -15.42 -40.42 -15.81
CA PRO A 72 -16.81 -39.95 -16.02
C PRO A 72 -17.09 -38.52 -15.51
N GLN A 73 -16.05 -37.79 -15.07
CA GLN A 73 -16.11 -36.41 -14.67
C GLN A 73 -14.84 -35.69 -15.16
N GLU A 74 -15.01 -34.64 -15.97
CA GLU A 74 -13.90 -33.82 -16.48
C GLU A 74 -13.10 -33.25 -15.29
N SER A 75 -11.78 -33.49 -15.24
CA SER A 75 -10.92 -32.89 -14.22
C SER A 75 -10.99 -31.35 -14.30
N LEU A 76 -10.79 -30.65 -13.18
CA LEU A 76 -10.78 -29.18 -13.17
C LEU A 76 -9.65 -28.61 -14.04
N ALA A 77 -8.53 -29.31 -14.15
CA ALA A 77 -7.47 -29.02 -15.12
C ALA A 77 -7.97 -29.13 -16.57
N THR A 78 -8.76 -30.14 -16.91
CA THR A 78 -9.40 -30.26 -18.24
C THR A 78 -10.39 -29.12 -18.50
N GLN A 79 -11.11 -28.65 -17.48
CA GLN A 79 -12.04 -27.52 -17.61
C GLN A 79 -11.31 -26.19 -17.79
N ALA A 80 -10.20 -25.96 -17.08
CA ALA A 80 -9.28 -24.83 -17.30
C ALA A 80 -8.58 -24.91 -18.67
N ASN A 81 -8.31 -26.12 -19.15
CA ASN A 81 -7.57 -26.42 -20.38
C ASN A 81 -8.44 -26.67 -21.62
N HIS A 82 -9.77 -26.44 -21.61
CA HIS A 82 -10.53 -26.64 -22.85
C HIS A 82 -10.17 -25.51 -23.84
N HIS A 83 -9.16 -25.82 -24.65
CA HIS A 83 -8.47 -24.91 -25.54
C HIS A 83 -9.47 -24.06 -26.33
N TRP A 84 -9.26 -22.74 -26.21
CA TRP A 84 -9.70 -21.67 -27.10
C TRP A 84 -10.88 -20.79 -26.66
N ALA A 85 -11.90 -21.24 -25.91
CA ALA A 85 -13.04 -20.38 -25.56
C ALA A 85 -13.11 -20.03 -24.07
N ASN A 86 -12.93 -18.76 -23.71
CA ASN A 86 -13.06 -18.22 -22.34
C ASN A 86 -12.08 -18.82 -21.29
N GLY A 87 -10.78 -18.79 -21.57
CA GLY A 87 -9.76 -19.37 -20.69
C GLY A 87 -9.73 -18.78 -19.27
N HIS A 88 -9.86 -17.46 -19.14
CA HIS A 88 -9.90 -16.77 -17.85
C HIS A 88 -11.13 -17.17 -17.02
N GLY A 89 -12.33 -17.21 -17.62
CA GLY A 89 -13.57 -17.53 -16.92
C GLY A 89 -13.62 -18.99 -16.46
N ARG A 90 -12.96 -19.88 -17.21
CA ARG A 90 -12.78 -21.28 -16.83
C ARG A 90 -11.82 -21.46 -15.65
N LEU A 91 -10.70 -20.72 -15.64
CA LEU A 91 -9.78 -20.69 -14.50
C LEU A 91 -10.50 -20.19 -13.24
N ILE A 92 -11.20 -19.06 -13.35
CA ILE A 92 -12.05 -18.51 -12.28
C ILE A 92 -13.07 -19.55 -11.82
N GLY A 93 -13.79 -20.19 -12.75
CA GLY A 93 -14.82 -21.18 -12.44
C GLY A 93 -14.27 -22.41 -11.70
N ALA A 94 -13.06 -22.86 -12.05
CA ALA A 94 -12.39 -23.97 -11.37
C ALA A 94 -12.00 -23.59 -9.93
N LEU A 95 -11.37 -22.43 -9.76
CA LEU A 95 -10.94 -21.90 -8.47
C LEU A 95 -12.14 -21.70 -7.52
N ASP A 96 -13.21 -21.07 -8.01
CA ASP A 96 -14.42 -20.80 -7.24
C ASP A 96 -15.21 -22.07 -6.86
N ARG A 97 -15.18 -23.11 -7.71
CA ARG A 97 -15.86 -24.38 -7.42
C ARG A 97 -15.19 -25.13 -6.27
N PHE A 98 -13.86 -25.21 -6.26
CA PHE A 98 -13.11 -25.84 -5.16
C PHE A 98 -13.40 -25.14 -3.83
N ARG A 99 -13.29 -23.80 -3.81
CA ARG A 99 -13.57 -22.96 -2.64
C ARG A 99 -14.96 -23.25 -2.05
N ARG A 100 -16.00 -23.28 -2.89
CA ARG A 100 -17.38 -23.56 -2.45
C ARG A 100 -17.55 -25.00 -1.94
N GLY A 101 -16.92 -25.98 -2.59
CA GLY A 101 -16.96 -27.38 -2.15
C GLY A 101 -16.44 -27.50 -0.71
N LYS A 102 -15.23 -26.98 -0.45
CA LYS A 102 -14.64 -26.98 0.88
C LYS A 102 -15.53 -26.28 1.93
N ALA A 103 -16.04 -25.08 1.61
CA ALA A 103 -16.88 -24.33 2.53
C ALA A 103 -18.18 -25.06 2.93
N GLN A 104 -18.67 -25.95 2.07
CA GLN A 104 -19.88 -26.74 2.31
C GLN A 104 -19.58 -28.12 2.93
N GLY A 105 -18.32 -28.41 3.28
CA GLY A 105 -17.91 -29.73 3.76
C GLY A 105 -18.06 -30.83 2.70
N ILE A 106 -18.17 -30.44 1.43
CA ILE A 106 -18.25 -31.36 0.30
C ILE A 106 -16.82 -31.57 -0.18
N GLU A 107 -16.34 -32.80 -0.17
CA GLU A 107 -15.12 -33.21 -0.88
C GLU A 107 -15.15 -32.61 -2.29
N PRO A 108 -14.32 -31.59 -2.59
CA PRO A 108 -14.35 -30.90 -3.87
C PRO A 108 -14.20 -31.95 -4.98
N MET A 109 -15.22 -32.10 -5.83
CA MET A 109 -15.34 -33.20 -6.80
C MET A 109 -13.99 -33.65 -7.39
N LYS A 110 -13.42 -34.79 -6.93
CA LYS A 110 -12.33 -35.63 -7.50
C LYS A 110 -11.20 -34.97 -8.35
N ALA A 111 -11.05 -33.67 -8.30
CA ALA A 111 -10.14 -32.85 -9.08
C ALA A 111 -9.43 -31.97 -8.07
N ASN A 112 -8.12 -32.19 -7.96
CA ASN A 112 -7.29 -31.60 -6.93
C ASN A 112 -6.99 -30.15 -7.36
N MET A 113 -7.18 -29.16 -6.48
CA MET A 113 -6.79 -27.77 -6.78
C MET A 113 -5.32 -27.68 -7.20
N THR A 114 -4.50 -28.59 -6.67
CA THR A 114 -3.11 -28.78 -7.10
C THR A 114 -3.01 -28.99 -8.63
N GLU A 115 -3.92 -29.75 -9.26
CA GLU A 115 -3.89 -29.93 -10.73
C GLU A 115 -4.16 -28.64 -11.49
N VAL A 116 -5.02 -27.76 -10.97
CA VAL A 116 -5.30 -26.45 -11.60
C VAL A 116 -4.07 -25.54 -11.46
N VAL A 117 -3.47 -25.50 -10.28
CA VAL A 117 -2.28 -24.69 -10.01
C VAL A 117 -1.08 -25.20 -10.79
N ASP A 118 -0.83 -26.51 -10.80
CA ASP A 118 0.23 -27.17 -11.58
C ASP A 118 0.06 -26.91 -13.08
N PHE A 119 -1.17 -26.94 -13.59
CA PHE A 119 -1.44 -26.63 -14.98
C PHE A 119 -1.10 -25.17 -15.31
N ILE A 120 -1.53 -24.22 -14.48
CA ILE A 120 -1.18 -22.80 -14.64
C ILE A 120 0.33 -22.59 -14.55
N ASP A 121 0.99 -23.28 -13.62
CA ASP A 121 2.45 -23.24 -13.49
C ASP A 121 3.12 -23.72 -14.78
N PHE A 122 2.68 -24.87 -15.28
CA PHE A 122 3.16 -25.46 -16.53
C PHE A 122 3.04 -24.48 -17.72
N ILE A 123 1.87 -23.87 -17.94
CA ILE A 123 1.68 -22.94 -19.07
C ILE A 123 2.34 -21.58 -18.86
N SER A 124 2.61 -21.19 -17.62
CA SER A 124 3.41 -19.99 -17.32
C SER A 124 4.91 -20.19 -17.56
N ALA A 125 5.37 -21.45 -17.66
CA ALA A 125 6.79 -21.80 -17.79
C ALA A 125 7.67 -21.14 -16.70
N GLY A 126 7.17 -21.09 -15.46
CA GLY A 126 7.85 -20.47 -14.33
C GLY A 126 7.81 -18.93 -14.31
N MET A 127 7.14 -18.29 -15.27
CA MET A 127 6.95 -16.84 -15.26
C MET A 127 5.88 -16.44 -14.24
N ASN A 128 5.92 -15.17 -13.82
CA ASN A 128 4.93 -14.56 -12.93
C ASN A 128 3.71 -14.00 -13.68
N ARG A 129 3.55 -14.33 -14.96
CA ARG A 129 2.40 -13.94 -15.77
C ARG A 129 2.15 -14.94 -16.88
N VAL A 130 0.88 -15.25 -17.12
CA VAL A 130 0.44 -16.14 -18.20
C VAL A 130 -0.68 -15.49 -19.02
N ASN A 131 -0.63 -15.67 -20.35
CA ASN A 131 -1.70 -15.22 -21.26
C ASN A 131 -2.82 -16.26 -21.29
N LEU A 132 -4.05 -15.81 -21.13
CA LEU A 132 -5.28 -16.59 -21.18
C LEU A 132 -6.16 -16.04 -22.32
N VAL A 133 -6.38 -16.83 -23.35
CA VAL A 133 -7.04 -16.34 -24.57
C VAL A 133 -8.55 -16.63 -24.54
N GLU A 134 -9.37 -15.61 -24.80
CA GLU A 134 -10.80 -15.74 -25.06
C GLU A 134 -11.07 -15.70 -26.58
N THR A 135 -11.83 -16.67 -27.10
CA THR A 135 -12.41 -16.59 -28.44
C THR A 135 -13.92 -16.38 -28.39
N LYS A 136 -14.41 -15.44 -29.21
CA LYS A 136 -15.84 -15.25 -29.49
C LYS A 136 -16.09 -15.42 -30.98
N ASN A 137 -17.12 -16.18 -31.34
CA ASN A 137 -17.60 -16.28 -32.72
C ASN A 137 -19.00 -15.65 -32.85
N PRO A 138 -19.12 -14.30 -32.81
CA PRO A 138 -20.41 -13.62 -32.69
C PRO A 138 -21.31 -13.76 -33.93
N THR A 139 -20.75 -14.09 -35.11
CA THR A 139 -21.49 -14.12 -36.38
C THR A 139 -21.26 -15.38 -37.21
N GLY A 140 -20.66 -16.43 -36.61
CA GLY A 140 -20.37 -17.71 -37.28
C GLY A 140 -19.14 -17.71 -38.19
N SER A 141 -18.74 -16.55 -38.72
CA SER A 141 -17.70 -16.44 -39.76
C SER A 141 -16.37 -15.82 -39.29
N ASN A 142 -16.36 -15.09 -38.16
CA ASN A 142 -15.17 -14.39 -37.66
C ASN A 142 -14.95 -14.72 -36.18
N VAL A 143 -13.79 -15.30 -35.87
CA VAL A 143 -13.33 -15.51 -34.49
C VAL A 143 -12.61 -14.24 -34.02
N VAL A 144 -13.15 -13.60 -32.99
CA VAL A 144 -12.50 -12.50 -32.26
C VAL A 144 -11.66 -13.12 -31.15
N TRP A 145 -10.39 -12.73 -31.06
CA TRP A 145 -9.45 -13.15 -30.03
C TRP A 145 -9.25 -11.99 -29.05
N THR A 146 -9.37 -12.26 -27.75
CA THR A 146 -9.10 -11.28 -26.69
C THR A 146 -8.10 -11.90 -25.72
N ASP A 147 -6.98 -11.22 -25.51
CA ASP A 147 -5.97 -11.64 -24.55
C ASP A 147 -6.38 -11.18 -23.14
N HIS A 148 -6.40 -12.13 -22.21
CA HIS A 148 -6.49 -11.90 -20.78
C HIS A 148 -5.20 -12.36 -20.14
N TYR A 149 -4.97 -11.97 -18.88
CA TYR A 149 -3.75 -12.36 -18.19
C TYR A 149 -4.08 -12.81 -16.77
N ALA A 150 -3.34 -13.82 -16.32
CA ALA A 150 -3.21 -14.10 -14.90
C ALA A 150 -1.80 -13.75 -14.45
N ASP A 151 -1.70 -12.92 -13.42
CA ASP A 151 -0.45 -12.61 -12.72
C ASP A 151 -0.29 -13.57 -11.54
N LEU A 152 0.93 -14.09 -11.35
CA LEU A 152 1.24 -15.17 -10.42
C LEU A 152 2.28 -14.70 -9.41
N GLU A 153 2.02 -14.90 -8.12
CA GLU A 153 3.04 -14.77 -7.07
C GLU A 153 3.46 -16.16 -6.60
N ARG A 154 4.76 -16.31 -6.37
CA ARG A 154 5.40 -17.58 -6.00
C ARG A 154 6.11 -17.46 -4.66
N ASP A 155 6.20 -18.57 -3.94
CA ASP A 155 7.02 -18.67 -2.73
C ASP A 155 8.53 -18.76 -3.06
N GLU A 156 9.35 -18.87 -2.02
CA GLU A 156 10.81 -19.02 -2.13
C GLU A 156 11.24 -20.31 -2.87
N ASN A 157 10.36 -21.31 -2.95
CA ASN A 157 10.58 -22.57 -3.67
C ASN A 157 10.05 -22.50 -5.11
N GLY A 158 9.55 -21.34 -5.56
CA GLY A 158 9.01 -21.14 -6.89
C GLY A 158 7.58 -21.67 -7.07
N ARG A 159 6.88 -22.09 -6.02
CA ARG A 159 5.51 -22.62 -6.09
C ARG A 159 4.50 -21.49 -6.13
N ILE A 160 3.46 -21.60 -6.94
CA ILE A 160 2.41 -20.57 -7.01
C ILE A 160 1.63 -20.54 -5.69
N ILE A 161 1.62 -19.38 -5.05
CA ILE A 161 0.86 -19.10 -3.82
C ILE A 161 -0.29 -18.12 -4.08
N ARG A 162 -0.28 -17.43 -5.22
CA ARG A 162 -1.31 -16.46 -5.57
C ARG A 162 -1.54 -16.36 -7.07
N ILE A 163 -2.80 -16.25 -7.45
CA ILE A 163 -3.26 -16.09 -8.84
C ILE A 163 -4.19 -14.89 -8.91
N ALA A 164 -3.79 -13.83 -9.61
CA ALA A 164 -4.64 -12.67 -9.91
C ALA A 164 -5.13 -12.75 -11.36
N VAL A 165 -6.44 -12.85 -11.58
CA VAL A 165 -7.06 -12.98 -12.92
C VAL A 165 -8.41 -12.26 -12.95
N ASP A 166 -8.63 -11.42 -13.96
CA ASP A 166 -9.85 -10.65 -14.23
C ASP A 166 -10.58 -10.13 -12.98
N GLY A 167 -9.89 -9.28 -12.22
CA GLY A 167 -10.50 -8.61 -11.08
C GLY A 167 -10.59 -9.45 -9.81
N LYS A 168 -10.05 -10.68 -9.81
CA LYS A 168 -10.04 -11.58 -8.65
C LYS A 168 -8.64 -12.03 -8.31
N VAL A 169 -8.36 -12.13 -7.02
CA VAL A 169 -7.19 -12.77 -6.45
C VAL A 169 -7.60 -14.08 -5.81
N TYR A 170 -6.83 -15.13 -6.04
CA TYR A 170 -6.91 -16.38 -5.32
C TYR A 170 -5.62 -16.60 -4.57
N ASN A 171 -5.69 -16.70 -3.24
CA ASN A 171 -4.56 -17.13 -2.41
C ASN A 171 -4.71 -18.63 -2.17
N VAL A 172 -3.68 -19.40 -2.49
CA VAL A 172 -3.68 -20.86 -2.28
C VAL A 172 -2.78 -21.22 -1.11
N THR A 173 -3.25 -22.11 -0.25
CA THR A 173 -2.47 -22.63 0.89
C THR A 173 -1.89 -23.98 0.51
N LEU A 174 -0.57 -24.12 0.61
CA LEU A 174 0.14 -25.36 0.30
C LEU A 174 0.50 -26.12 1.58
N ASN A 175 0.49 -27.46 1.54
CA ASN A 175 1.16 -28.27 2.56
C ASN A 175 2.67 -28.34 2.31
N ALA A 176 3.40 -29.06 3.17
CA ALA A 176 4.86 -29.23 3.05
C ALA A 176 5.30 -29.79 1.68
N ASP A 177 4.50 -30.68 1.10
CA ASP A 177 4.75 -31.33 -0.18
C ASP A 177 4.38 -30.44 -1.40
N GLY A 178 3.84 -29.23 -1.16
CA GLY A 178 3.42 -28.31 -2.21
C GLY A 178 1.99 -28.56 -2.74
N LEU A 179 1.22 -29.44 -2.10
CA LEU A 179 -0.17 -29.71 -2.48
C LEU A 179 -1.09 -28.62 -1.94
N VAL A 180 -2.06 -28.20 -2.76
CA VAL A 180 -3.04 -27.19 -2.37
C VAL A 180 -4.05 -27.78 -1.39
N THR A 181 -4.10 -27.22 -0.18
CA THR A 181 -5.00 -27.61 0.92
C THR A 181 -6.13 -26.60 1.16
N ASP A 182 -5.96 -25.37 0.67
CA ASP A 182 -6.99 -24.35 0.70
C ASP A 182 -6.87 -23.36 -0.45
N ALA A 183 -7.96 -22.68 -0.76
CA ALA A 183 -7.98 -21.54 -1.66
C ALA A 183 -9.00 -20.51 -1.17
N THR A 184 -8.53 -19.29 -0.89
CA THR A 184 -9.39 -18.14 -0.61
C THR A 184 -9.44 -17.24 -1.83
N SER A 185 -10.55 -16.52 -2.01
CA SER A 185 -10.72 -15.58 -3.12
C SER A 185 -11.03 -14.20 -2.58
N SER A 186 -10.43 -13.19 -3.17
CA SER A 186 -10.70 -11.80 -2.87
C SER A 186 -10.79 -10.97 -4.13
N VAL A 187 -11.53 -9.86 -4.04
CA VAL A 187 -11.49 -8.79 -5.03
C VAL A 187 -10.62 -7.63 -4.54
N ILE A 188 -9.96 -7.80 -3.40
CA ILE A 188 -9.19 -6.78 -2.72
C ILE A 188 -7.77 -7.32 -2.48
N ILE A 189 -6.79 -6.46 -2.68
CA ILE A 189 -5.42 -6.68 -2.27
C ILE A 189 -5.16 -5.77 -1.09
N LEU A 190 -5.16 -6.35 0.12
CA LEU A 190 -4.78 -5.63 1.33
C LEU A 190 -3.27 -5.64 1.52
N LYS A 191 -2.70 -4.51 1.96
CA LYS A 191 -1.27 -4.38 2.24
C LYS A 191 -1.07 -3.87 3.67
N PRO A 192 0.00 -4.31 4.36
CA PRO A 192 0.30 -3.78 5.69
C PRO A 192 0.54 -2.27 5.68
N ASP A 193 0.13 -1.61 6.76
CA ASP A 193 0.33 -0.19 6.99
C ASP A 193 1.37 0.09 8.08
N LEU A 194 2.04 1.22 7.97
CA LEU A 194 2.94 1.75 8.99
C LEU A 194 2.44 3.10 9.49
N ALA A 195 2.47 3.30 10.80
CA ALA A 195 2.15 4.57 11.44
C ALA A 195 3.11 4.92 12.58
N VAL A 196 3.27 6.21 12.84
CA VAL A 196 3.87 6.71 14.09
C VAL A 196 2.80 7.45 14.86
N ALA A 197 2.69 7.14 16.14
CA ALA A 197 1.77 7.77 17.06
C ALA A 197 2.53 8.41 18.22
N ILE A 198 1.90 9.39 18.84
CA ILE A 198 2.40 10.02 20.07
C ILE A 198 1.64 9.44 21.25
N SER A 199 2.37 9.17 22.32
CA SER A 199 1.83 8.65 23.57
C SER A 199 0.62 9.47 24.05
N GLY A 200 -0.53 8.79 24.25
CA GLY A 200 -1.79 9.39 24.69
C GLY A 200 -2.60 10.15 23.63
N GLN A 201 -2.08 10.35 22.42
CA GLN A 201 -2.74 11.12 21.35
C GLN A 201 -3.43 10.24 20.32
N GLY A 202 -4.49 10.79 19.71
CA GLY A 202 -5.20 10.16 18.60
C GLY A 202 -4.49 10.40 17.27
N GLN A 203 -4.27 9.34 16.49
CA GLN A 203 -3.69 9.37 15.15
C GLN A 203 -4.66 8.71 14.17
N ALA A 204 -5.10 9.46 13.16
CA ALA A 204 -5.88 8.92 12.05
C ALA A 204 -4.94 8.21 11.06
N ILE A 205 -5.30 6.99 10.66
CA ILE A 205 -4.54 6.13 9.75
C ILE A 205 -5.49 5.71 8.63
N ASN A 206 -5.19 6.09 7.38
CA ASN A 206 -5.95 5.65 6.21
C ASN A 206 -5.45 4.27 5.77
N VAL A 207 -6.07 3.22 6.30
CA VAL A 207 -5.65 1.84 6.05
C VAL A 207 -5.98 1.34 4.65
N LEU A 208 -6.84 2.05 3.90
CA LEU A 208 -7.21 1.65 2.53
C LEU A 208 -6.34 2.32 1.45
N ALA A 209 -5.42 3.22 1.80
CA ALA A 209 -4.73 4.05 0.82
C ALA A 209 -3.68 3.32 -0.03
N ASN A 210 -3.13 2.20 0.44
CA ASN A 210 -2.19 1.31 -0.27
C ASN A 210 -2.86 0.04 -0.78
N ASP A 211 -4.14 -0.15 -0.43
CA ASP A 211 -4.94 -1.28 -0.83
C ASP A 211 -5.44 -1.10 -2.26
N THR A 212 -5.81 -2.20 -2.91
CA THR A 212 -6.31 -2.16 -4.28
C THR A 212 -7.54 -3.04 -4.41
N ALA A 213 -8.67 -2.43 -4.73
CA ALA A 213 -9.86 -3.15 -5.16
C ALA A 213 -9.79 -3.41 -6.67
N LEU A 214 -9.78 -4.68 -7.05
CA LEU A 214 -9.61 -5.12 -8.43
C LEU A 214 -10.92 -5.08 -9.24
N ASP A 215 -12.07 -4.99 -8.57
CA ASP A 215 -13.37 -4.81 -9.21
C ASP A 215 -13.70 -3.33 -9.51
N GLY A 216 -12.78 -2.41 -9.16
CA GLY A 216 -12.95 -0.97 -9.36
C GLY A 216 -13.95 -0.32 -8.41
N THR A 217 -14.45 -1.04 -7.40
CA THR A 217 -15.38 -0.51 -6.39
C THR A 217 -14.65 -0.25 -5.07
N VAL A 218 -15.19 0.67 -4.26
CA VAL A 218 -14.64 0.95 -2.93
C VAL A 218 -15.26 -0.03 -1.93
N HIS A 219 -14.42 -0.76 -1.21
CA HIS A 219 -14.84 -1.69 -0.16
C HIS A 219 -14.52 -1.09 1.22
N PRO A 220 -15.51 -0.95 2.13
CA PRO A 220 -15.28 -0.37 3.45
C PRO A 220 -14.60 -1.37 4.39
N VAL A 221 -13.90 -0.85 5.40
CA VAL A 221 -13.40 -1.66 6.53
C VAL A 221 -14.57 -2.35 7.22
N THR A 222 -14.53 -3.67 7.33
CA THR A 222 -15.60 -4.50 7.91
C THR A 222 -15.41 -4.77 9.39
N SER A 223 -14.16 -4.85 9.84
CA SER A 223 -13.81 -5.03 11.26
C SER A 223 -12.36 -4.66 11.52
N PHE A 224 -11.99 -4.47 12.79
CA PHE A 224 -10.62 -4.27 13.25
C PHE A 224 -10.46 -4.80 14.67
N THR A 225 -9.23 -5.16 15.05
CA THR A 225 -8.90 -5.57 16.42
C THR A 225 -8.49 -4.38 17.27
N GLN A 226 -8.49 -4.58 18.59
CA GLN A 226 -7.84 -3.63 19.50
C GLN A 226 -6.34 -3.98 19.63
N PRO A 227 -5.47 -2.97 19.73
CA PRO A 227 -4.04 -3.15 19.95
C PRO A 227 -3.73 -3.43 21.43
N ALA A 228 -2.49 -3.81 21.74
CA ALA A 228 -2.11 -4.17 23.11
C ALA A 228 -1.92 -2.94 24.03
N HIS A 229 -1.53 -1.80 23.45
CA HIS A 229 -1.17 -0.59 24.19
C HIS A 229 -1.93 0.65 23.70
N GLY A 230 -3.22 0.48 23.43
CA GLY A 230 -4.09 1.57 23.00
C GLY A 230 -5.50 1.13 22.68
N THR A 231 -6.21 1.99 21.96
CA THR A 231 -7.54 1.72 21.42
C THR A 231 -7.62 2.17 19.97
N VAL A 232 -8.41 1.48 19.16
CA VAL A 232 -8.76 1.86 17.79
C VAL A 232 -10.26 2.07 17.68
N SER A 233 -10.67 3.16 17.01
CA SER A 233 -12.06 3.44 16.65
C SER A 233 -12.20 3.75 15.16
N ASP A 234 -13.38 3.50 14.60
CA ASP A 234 -13.67 3.83 13.20
C ASP A 234 -13.88 5.35 13.03
N GLY A 235 -13.10 5.96 12.16
CA GLY A 235 -13.26 7.35 11.71
C GLY A 235 -13.99 7.49 10.37
N GLY A 236 -14.37 6.37 9.74
CA GLY A 236 -15.06 6.28 8.47
C GLY A 236 -14.14 6.39 7.25
N ASN A 237 -14.63 5.93 6.09
CA ASN A 237 -13.93 5.99 4.79
C ASN A 237 -12.50 5.43 4.81
N GLY A 238 -12.25 4.37 5.58
CA GLY A 238 -10.93 3.75 5.71
C GLY A 238 -9.98 4.44 6.70
N ASN A 239 -10.40 5.53 7.35
CA ASN A 239 -9.63 6.13 8.44
C ASN A 239 -9.94 5.43 9.76
N LEU A 240 -8.96 4.73 10.31
CA LEU A 240 -9.00 4.21 11.68
C LEU A 240 -8.23 5.14 12.61
N ILE A 241 -8.83 5.46 13.76
CA ILE A 241 -8.25 6.37 14.75
C ILE A 241 -7.62 5.54 15.86
N TYR A 242 -6.28 5.48 15.87
CA TYR A 242 -5.52 4.84 16.94
C TYR A 242 -5.22 5.84 18.06
N ARG A 243 -5.38 5.43 19.31
CA ARG A 243 -4.98 6.20 20.49
C ARG A 243 -4.19 5.31 21.43
N SER A 244 -2.91 5.61 21.63
CA SER A 244 -2.06 4.84 22.55
C SER A 244 -2.46 5.06 24.02
N THR A 245 -2.16 4.09 24.86
CA THR A 245 -2.22 4.25 26.32
C THR A 245 -1.28 5.38 26.73
N ALA A 246 -1.79 6.32 27.54
CA ALA A 246 -1.00 7.45 28.02
C ALA A 246 0.27 6.97 28.74
N GLY A 247 1.42 7.54 28.36
CA GLY A 247 2.73 7.17 28.91
C GLY A 247 3.40 5.96 28.23
N TYR A 248 2.69 5.21 27.38
CA TYR A 248 3.30 4.12 26.63
C TYR A 248 4.18 4.64 25.50
N THR A 249 5.33 4.00 25.30
CA THR A 249 6.22 4.18 24.15
C THR A 249 6.75 2.82 23.71
N GLY A 250 6.84 2.57 22.42
CA GLY A 250 7.23 1.27 21.88
C GLY A 250 6.41 0.88 20.67
N ALA A 251 6.56 -0.36 20.24
CA ALA A 251 5.80 -0.91 19.13
C ALA A 251 4.40 -1.35 19.58
N ASP A 252 3.39 -1.05 18.77
CA ASP A 252 2.03 -1.53 18.94
C ASP A 252 1.46 -1.94 17.58
N SER A 253 0.36 -2.68 17.56
CA SER A 253 -0.22 -3.12 16.30
C SER A 253 -1.68 -3.53 16.44
N PHE A 254 -2.44 -3.39 15.36
CA PHE A 254 -3.77 -3.97 15.23
C PHE A 254 -3.96 -4.51 13.81
N THR A 255 -4.99 -5.32 13.59
CA THR A 255 -5.40 -5.74 12.25
C THR A 255 -6.73 -5.11 11.86
N TYR A 256 -6.92 -4.88 10.57
CA TYR A 256 -8.19 -4.49 9.98
C TYR A 256 -8.59 -5.49 8.92
N ALA A 257 -9.89 -5.57 8.63
CA ALA A 257 -10.45 -6.46 7.64
C ALA A 257 -11.28 -5.72 6.61
N VAL A 258 -11.22 -6.17 5.36
CA VAL A 258 -12.02 -5.67 4.25
C VAL A 258 -12.41 -6.87 3.39
N GLY A 259 -13.69 -7.03 3.07
CA GLY A 259 -14.14 -8.11 2.20
C GLY A 259 -13.82 -9.54 2.70
N GLY A 260 -13.51 -9.71 4.00
CA GLY A 260 -13.13 -10.98 4.60
C GLY A 260 -11.62 -11.26 4.66
N ASP A 261 -10.78 -10.44 4.02
CA ASP A 261 -9.33 -10.49 4.20
C ASP A 261 -8.88 -9.58 5.33
N THR A 262 -7.69 -9.82 5.86
CA THR A 262 -7.09 -9.02 6.95
C THR A 262 -5.70 -8.52 6.60
N ALA A 263 -5.37 -7.31 7.01
CA ALA A 263 -4.01 -6.76 7.00
C ALA A 263 -3.65 -6.12 8.35
N THR A 264 -2.35 -5.92 8.56
CA THR A 264 -1.79 -5.44 9.83
C THR A 264 -1.35 -3.99 9.72
N VAL A 265 -1.72 -3.19 10.71
CA VAL A 265 -1.16 -1.86 10.94
C VAL A 265 -0.09 -1.96 12.04
N SER A 266 1.15 -1.63 11.71
CA SER A 266 2.24 -1.57 12.69
C SER A 266 2.49 -0.12 13.10
N ILE A 267 2.56 0.11 14.41
CA ILE A 267 2.59 1.45 15.00
C ILE A 267 3.84 1.58 15.85
N THR A 268 4.56 2.68 15.70
CA THR A 268 5.61 3.08 16.65
C THR A 268 5.10 4.25 17.50
N VAL A 269 4.89 4.00 18.79
CA VAL A 269 4.46 5.00 19.78
C VAL A 269 5.69 5.69 20.37
N THR A 270 5.74 7.01 20.28
CA THR A 270 6.84 7.83 20.79
C THR A 270 6.37 8.74 21.93
N ALA A 271 7.28 9.14 22.81
CA ALA A 271 6.97 10.03 23.94
C ALA A 271 6.53 11.45 23.51
N GLY A 272 6.60 11.79 22.21
CA GLY A 272 6.21 13.10 21.69
C GLY A 272 6.93 14.25 22.37
N ALA A 273 8.25 14.31 22.27
CA ALA A 273 9.02 15.40 22.86
C ALA A 273 9.78 16.24 21.83
N ASN A 274 10.56 15.66 20.90
CA ASN A 274 11.39 16.47 20.00
C ASN A 274 11.64 15.74 18.67
N GLY A 275 11.75 16.51 17.59
CA GLY A 275 12.20 16.03 16.28
C GLY A 275 11.15 16.03 15.18
N LEU A 276 11.49 15.38 14.06
CA LEU A 276 10.69 15.28 12.85
C LEU A 276 10.37 13.82 12.56
N ILE A 277 9.28 13.59 11.83
CA ILE A 277 8.96 12.27 11.27
C ILE A 277 9.57 12.20 9.87
N LEU A 278 10.34 11.16 9.60
CA LEU A 278 10.82 10.78 8.27
C LEU A 278 10.01 9.59 7.76
N GLU A 279 9.31 9.78 6.66
CA GLU A 279 8.56 8.76 5.93
C GLU A 279 9.27 8.49 4.61
N THR A 280 9.56 7.23 4.28
CA THR A 280 10.26 6.83 3.04
C THR A 280 9.41 5.86 2.23
N TRP A 281 9.27 6.13 0.94
CA TRP A 281 8.64 5.27 -0.07
C TRP A 281 9.71 4.77 -1.03
N LEU A 282 10.06 3.48 -0.91
CA LEU A 282 11.01 2.77 -1.75
C LEU A 282 10.43 2.47 -3.13
N ASN A 283 11.29 2.16 -4.09
CA ASN A 283 10.94 1.77 -5.46
C ASN A 283 10.10 2.81 -6.23
N ILE A 284 10.27 4.09 -5.92
CA ILE A 284 9.73 5.18 -6.76
C ILE A 284 10.84 5.61 -7.71
N SER A 285 10.66 5.39 -9.02
CA SER A 285 11.66 5.70 -10.03
C SER A 285 11.73 7.19 -10.39
N GLY A 286 12.82 7.57 -11.07
CA GLY A 286 13.10 8.95 -11.49
C GLY A 286 13.55 9.86 -10.34
N ASN A 287 13.85 11.12 -10.65
CA ASN A 287 14.44 12.04 -9.67
C ASN A 287 13.50 13.21 -9.36
N ALA A 288 12.36 13.35 -10.04
CA ALA A 288 11.43 14.44 -9.79
C ALA A 288 10.59 14.21 -8.52
N VAL A 289 10.47 15.23 -7.66
CA VAL A 289 9.57 15.21 -6.49
C VAL A 289 8.12 14.90 -6.87
N SER A 290 7.69 15.31 -8.07
CA SER A 290 6.37 14.96 -8.60
C SER A 290 6.14 13.45 -8.74
N GLY A 291 7.20 12.66 -8.96
CA GLY A 291 7.12 11.19 -8.96
C GLY A 291 6.73 10.61 -7.60
N LEU A 292 7.15 11.25 -6.49
CA LEU A 292 6.65 10.92 -5.15
C LEU A 292 5.19 11.38 -4.99
N THR A 293 4.90 12.65 -5.25
CA THR A 293 3.57 13.22 -4.93
C THR A 293 2.44 12.73 -5.81
N SER A 294 2.74 12.17 -6.99
CA SER A 294 1.76 11.53 -7.87
C SER A 294 1.63 10.01 -7.65
N SER A 295 2.48 9.42 -6.80
CA SER A 295 2.35 8.02 -6.43
C SER A 295 1.03 7.81 -5.72
N THR A 296 0.29 6.77 -6.10
CA THR A 296 -0.98 6.40 -5.43
C THR A 296 -0.79 6.07 -3.95
N ARG A 297 0.44 5.73 -3.53
CA ARG A 297 0.76 5.50 -2.12
C ARG A 297 0.84 6.81 -1.34
N TYR A 298 1.41 7.87 -1.91
CA TYR A 298 1.58 9.15 -1.23
C TYR A 298 0.24 9.90 -1.07
N PRO A 299 -0.04 10.58 0.06
CA PRO A 299 0.83 10.87 1.21
C PRO A 299 0.85 9.81 2.32
N TYR A 300 0.25 8.65 2.09
CA TYR A 300 0.05 7.60 3.08
C TYR A 300 1.02 6.43 2.86
N ASN A 301 1.01 5.45 3.75
CA ASN A 301 1.64 4.15 3.56
C ASN A 301 3.10 4.16 3.05
N PRO A 302 4.00 4.85 3.77
CA PRO A 302 5.42 4.73 3.54
C PRO A 302 5.91 3.31 3.84
N ASP A 303 6.96 2.88 3.14
CA ASP A 303 7.60 1.58 3.40
C ASP A 303 8.47 1.62 4.66
N GLN A 304 8.90 2.81 5.09
CA GLN A 304 9.69 3.01 6.30
C GLN A 304 9.29 4.31 7.00
N ILE A 305 9.27 4.28 8.33
CA ILE A 305 9.13 5.47 9.17
C ILE A 305 10.26 5.52 10.20
N ALA A 306 10.82 6.71 10.41
CA ALA A 306 11.82 6.99 11.43
C ALA A 306 11.57 8.36 12.07
N THR A 307 12.23 8.64 13.18
CA THR A 307 12.27 9.97 13.82
C THR A 307 13.64 10.61 13.67
N LEU A 308 13.70 11.91 13.40
CA LEU A 308 14.94 12.68 13.29
C LEU A 308 15.01 13.74 14.39
N SER A 309 16.12 13.81 15.11
CA SER A 309 16.36 14.87 16.12
C SER A 309 16.91 16.16 15.49
N THR A 310 17.36 16.12 14.25
CA THR A 310 17.76 17.29 13.45
C THR A 310 17.00 17.27 12.14
N PHE A 311 16.92 18.41 11.44
CA PHE A 311 16.34 18.45 10.11
C PHE A 311 17.35 17.95 9.05
N GLU A 312 17.84 16.73 9.25
CA GLU A 312 18.86 16.11 8.41
C GLU A 312 18.71 14.59 8.45
N THR A 313 18.75 13.95 7.28
CA THR A 313 18.77 12.50 7.17
C THR A 313 20.22 11.98 7.23
N THR A 314 20.41 10.71 7.60
CA THR A 314 21.69 10.06 7.30
C THR A 314 21.91 10.05 5.79
N SER A 315 23.17 10.18 5.34
CA SER A 315 23.51 10.09 3.93
C SER A 315 23.52 8.64 3.43
N ASN A 316 23.33 8.44 2.14
CA ASN A 316 23.44 7.17 1.43
C ASN A 316 22.57 6.06 2.03
N ARG A 317 21.30 6.38 2.31
CA ARG A 317 20.34 5.47 2.96
C ARG A 317 19.75 4.44 2.00
N ALA A 318 19.51 4.81 0.76
CA ALA A 318 18.78 3.98 -0.20
C ALA A 318 18.93 4.52 -1.63
N ASN A 319 18.51 3.72 -2.61
CA ASN A 319 18.34 4.19 -3.99
C ASN A 319 16.87 4.10 -4.39
N THR A 320 16.47 4.93 -5.35
CA THR A 320 15.17 4.84 -6.02
C THR A 320 14.01 4.98 -5.02
N TYR A 321 13.98 6.11 -4.31
CA TYR A 321 12.99 6.37 -3.27
C TYR A 321 12.45 7.80 -3.33
N GLY A 322 11.30 8.01 -2.70
CA GLY A 322 10.84 9.34 -2.29
C GLY A 322 10.75 9.39 -0.76
N ALA A 323 11.01 10.56 -0.18
CA ALA A 323 10.93 10.75 1.26
C ALA A 323 10.20 12.05 1.61
N ARG A 324 9.55 12.04 2.77
CA ARG A 324 8.98 13.21 3.42
C ARG A 324 9.52 13.31 4.83
N VAL A 325 10.14 14.43 5.16
CA VAL A 325 10.48 14.80 6.52
C VAL A 325 9.52 15.89 6.96
N ARG A 326 8.77 15.71 8.05
CA ARG A 326 7.77 16.69 8.51
C ARG A 326 7.66 16.81 10.02
N GLY A 327 7.18 17.97 10.46
CA GLY A 327 6.96 18.31 11.86
C GLY A 327 6.64 19.78 12.03
N TYR A 328 7.09 20.35 13.13
CA TYR A 328 6.87 21.76 13.45
C TYR A 328 8.17 22.44 13.85
N LEU A 329 8.38 23.63 13.29
CA LEU A 329 9.42 24.56 13.68
C LEU A 329 8.87 25.54 14.74
N THR A 330 9.61 25.76 15.83
CA THR A 330 9.30 26.77 16.85
C THR A 330 10.48 27.72 17.00
N PRO A 331 10.38 28.97 16.50
CA PRO A 331 11.45 29.95 16.64
C PRO A 331 11.61 30.40 18.09
N PRO A 332 12.84 30.58 18.60
CA PRO A 332 13.07 31.07 19.96
C PRO A 332 12.90 32.60 20.08
N THR A 333 13.06 33.34 18.98
CA THR A 333 13.08 34.80 18.98
C THR A 333 12.26 35.31 17.80
N THR A 334 11.43 36.33 18.01
CA THR A 334 10.67 36.95 16.92
C THR A 334 11.63 37.68 15.98
N GLY A 335 11.49 37.46 14.68
CA GLY A 335 12.24 38.18 13.68
C GLY A 335 12.26 37.47 12.33
N ASN A 336 13.16 37.92 11.47
CA ASN A 336 13.29 37.38 10.12
C ASN A 336 14.24 36.19 10.10
N TYR A 337 13.75 35.09 9.55
CA TYR A 337 14.51 33.86 9.36
C TYR A 337 14.71 33.57 7.88
N THR A 338 15.88 33.06 7.52
CA THR A 338 16.14 32.51 6.20
C THR A 338 16.36 31.01 6.35
N LEU A 339 15.78 30.21 5.46
CA LEU A 339 15.92 28.76 5.44
C LEU A 339 16.68 28.31 4.19
N TRP A 340 17.41 27.21 4.32
CA TRP A 340 18.10 26.55 3.23
C TRP A 340 17.81 25.06 3.19
N ILE A 341 17.80 24.49 1.99
CA ILE A 341 17.72 23.03 1.79
C ILE A 341 18.88 22.55 0.93
N ALA A 342 19.48 21.42 1.28
CA ALA A 342 20.51 20.73 0.51
C ALA A 342 20.10 19.26 0.37
N SER A 343 20.12 18.75 -0.85
CA SER A 343 19.79 17.36 -1.14
C SER A 343 20.55 16.81 -2.33
N ASP A 344 20.62 15.48 -2.37
CA ASP A 344 21.01 14.67 -3.52
C ASP A 344 19.97 13.55 -3.60
N ASP A 345 19.11 13.45 -4.63
CA ASP A 345 18.83 14.37 -5.73
C ASP A 345 17.86 15.53 -5.34
N ASN A 346 16.68 15.61 -5.95
CA ASN A 346 15.79 16.77 -5.93
C ASN A 346 15.02 16.89 -4.62
N SER A 347 14.77 18.12 -4.18
CA SER A 347 13.95 18.36 -2.99
C SER A 347 13.14 19.65 -3.06
N GLU A 348 12.10 19.70 -2.22
CA GLU A 348 11.30 20.89 -1.97
C GLU A 348 11.15 21.10 -0.47
N LEU A 349 11.34 22.33 0.00
CA LEU A 349 11.08 22.74 1.38
C LEU A 349 9.80 23.57 1.43
N TRP A 350 8.89 23.18 2.31
CA TRP A 350 7.60 23.77 2.53
C TRP A 350 7.48 24.27 3.97
N LEU A 351 6.95 25.48 4.14
CA LEU A 351 6.70 26.09 5.44
C LEU A 351 5.30 26.69 5.44
N SER A 352 4.55 26.45 6.51
CA SER A 352 3.23 27.05 6.73
C SER A 352 3.32 28.38 7.44
N THR A 353 2.28 29.21 7.30
CA THR A 353 2.09 30.44 8.06
C THR A 353 1.75 30.19 9.54
N ASP A 354 1.38 28.96 9.88
CA ASP A 354 0.95 28.52 11.21
C ASP A 354 1.17 27.00 11.39
N ALA A 355 0.56 26.42 12.41
CA ALA A 355 0.61 24.98 12.66
C ALA A 355 -0.23 24.14 11.67
N ASN A 356 -1.06 24.74 10.83
CA ASN A 356 -1.92 24.01 9.90
C ASN A 356 -1.13 23.64 8.63
N PRO A 357 -0.97 22.34 8.30
CA PRO A 357 -0.27 21.91 7.10
C PRO A 357 -0.90 22.38 5.79
N SER A 358 -2.20 22.69 5.79
CA SER A 358 -2.93 23.17 4.60
C SER A 358 -2.48 24.57 4.16
N ASN A 359 -1.88 25.35 5.05
CA ASN A 359 -1.42 26.71 4.77
C ASN A 359 0.05 26.77 4.29
N LYS A 360 0.68 25.61 4.04
CA LYS A 360 2.08 25.53 3.61
C LYS A 360 2.31 26.07 2.21
N VAL A 361 3.42 26.78 2.05
CA VAL A 361 3.93 27.25 0.76
C VAL A 361 5.37 26.77 0.58
N LYS A 362 5.77 26.53 -0.67
CA LYS A 362 7.15 26.17 -0.99
C LYS A 362 8.05 27.39 -0.79
N VAL A 363 9.09 27.25 0.02
CA VAL A 363 10.01 28.33 0.37
C VAL A 363 11.42 28.13 -0.20
N ALA A 364 11.81 26.90 -0.53
CA ALA A 364 13.09 26.59 -1.17
C ALA A 364 13.02 25.24 -1.91
N SER A 365 13.97 24.97 -2.81
CA SER A 365 14.08 23.70 -3.54
C SER A 365 15.46 23.44 -4.13
N VAL A 366 15.76 22.16 -4.37
CA VAL A 366 16.88 21.67 -5.17
C VAL A 366 16.32 20.95 -6.40
N THR A 367 16.78 21.31 -7.60
CA THR A 367 16.39 20.68 -8.89
C THR A 367 17.58 19.96 -9.55
N GLY A 368 18.38 19.30 -8.73
CA GLY A 368 19.51 18.45 -9.12
C GLY A 368 20.07 17.80 -7.86
N SER A 369 21.39 17.78 -7.72
CA SER A 369 22.05 17.33 -6.50
C SER A 369 23.03 18.34 -5.94
N THR A 370 23.30 18.23 -4.66
CA THR A 370 24.23 19.07 -3.89
C THR A 370 25.03 18.20 -2.95
N GLY A 371 26.25 18.62 -2.60
CA GLY A 371 26.97 17.97 -1.52
C GLY A 371 26.26 18.14 -0.17
N VAL A 372 26.59 17.28 0.80
CA VAL A 372 26.07 17.36 2.16
C VAL A 372 26.27 18.76 2.74
N ARG A 373 25.17 19.40 3.13
CA ARG A 373 25.13 20.77 3.70
C ARG A 373 25.77 21.85 2.79
N VAL A 374 25.76 21.66 1.48
CA VAL A 374 26.17 22.70 0.52
C VAL A 374 24.95 23.54 0.15
N TRP A 375 24.91 24.79 0.63
CA TRP A 375 23.72 25.66 0.57
C TRP A 375 23.67 26.61 -0.63
N SER A 376 24.69 26.58 -1.50
CA SER A 376 24.94 27.61 -2.52
C SER A 376 25.05 27.09 -3.95
N THR A 377 24.69 25.82 -4.20
CA THR A 377 24.76 25.23 -5.55
C THR A 377 23.67 25.81 -6.46
N PHE A 378 22.45 25.96 -5.94
CA PHE A 378 21.32 26.56 -6.64
C PHE A 378 20.79 27.78 -5.87
N ALA A 379 20.44 28.84 -6.58
CA ALA A 379 19.79 30.01 -5.97
C ALA A 379 18.46 29.66 -5.29
N SER A 380 17.75 28.63 -5.78
CA SER A 380 16.49 28.15 -5.22
C SER A 380 16.63 27.44 -3.88
N GLN A 381 17.85 27.09 -3.44
CA GLN A 381 18.06 26.43 -2.15
C GLN A 381 17.76 27.34 -0.96
N GLN A 382 17.67 28.64 -1.17
CA GLN A 382 17.51 29.65 -0.15
C GLN A 382 16.12 30.28 -0.22
N SER A 383 15.45 30.38 0.93
CA SER A 383 14.20 31.14 1.03
C SER A 383 14.47 32.65 1.03
N VAL A 384 13.42 33.42 0.74
CA VAL A 384 13.40 34.82 1.18
C VAL A 384 13.43 34.89 2.72
N ALA A 385 13.68 36.08 3.26
CA ALA A 385 13.52 36.32 4.69
C ALA A 385 12.03 36.18 5.08
N ILE A 386 11.75 35.32 6.04
CA ILE A 386 10.39 34.97 6.49
C ILE A 386 10.23 35.50 7.92
N PRO A 387 9.23 36.34 8.20
CA PRO A 387 8.96 36.80 9.56
C PRO A 387 8.33 35.66 10.36
N LEU A 388 8.96 35.28 11.48
CA LEU A 388 8.45 34.28 12.40
C LEU A 388 8.35 34.86 13.82
N THR A 389 7.36 34.40 14.59
CA THR A 389 7.09 34.82 15.96
C THR A 389 7.69 33.82 16.94
N ALA A 390 8.35 34.31 17.99
CA ALA A 390 8.87 33.48 19.08
C ALA A 390 7.76 32.59 19.68
N GLY A 391 8.06 31.31 19.90
CA GLY A 391 7.14 30.35 20.51
C GLY A 391 5.98 29.89 19.62
N GLN A 392 5.72 30.55 18.49
CA GLN A 392 4.70 30.11 17.55
C GLN A 392 5.17 28.88 16.78
N ARG A 393 4.28 27.90 16.60
CA ARG A 393 4.56 26.69 15.84
C ARG A 393 4.20 26.88 14.37
N TYR A 394 5.09 26.45 13.50
CA TYR A 394 4.91 26.46 12.05
C TYR A 394 5.07 25.06 11.51
N TYR A 395 4.10 24.55 10.75
CA TYR A 395 4.27 23.29 10.04
C TYR A 395 5.42 23.40 9.04
N VAL A 396 6.33 22.44 9.04
CA VAL A 396 7.47 22.38 8.13
C VAL A 396 7.61 20.98 7.53
N GLU A 397 7.91 20.93 6.24
CA GLU A 397 8.01 19.70 5.47
C GLU A 397 9.11 19.81 4.41
N ALA A 398 9.98 18.81 4.31
CA ALA A 398 10.85 18.62 3.17
C ALA A 398 10.41 17.37 2.40
N LEU A 399 10.18 17.53 1.10
CA LEU A 399 10.02 16.43 0.17
C LEU A 399 11.34 16.19 -0.54
N HIS A 400 11.74 14.94 -0.69
CA HIS A 400 12.99 14.55 -1.33
C HIS A 400 12.74 13.37 -2.25
N LYS A 401 13.37 13.39 -3.42
CA LYS A 401 13.33 12.31 -4.38
C LYS A 401 14.75 11.95 -4.74
N GLU A 402 15.07 10.67 -4.56
CA GLU A 402 16.36 10.09 -4.89
C GLU A 402 16.25 9.08 -6.02
N GLY A 403 17.08 9.25 -7.05
CA GLY A 403 17.19 8.32 -8.17
C GLY A 403 18.12 7.16 -7.87
N THR A 404 19.41 7.40 -8.06
CA THR A 404 20.49 6.44 -7.81
C THR A 404 21.77 7.17 -7.46
N GLY A 405 22.58 6.60 -6.58
CA GLY A 405 23.90 7.12 -6.27
C GLY A 405 24.03 7.47 -4.81
N ASN A 406 24.58 8.65 -4.54
CA ASN A 406 24.64 9.18 -3.19
C ASN A 406 23.34 9.90 -2.88
N ASP A 407 22.93 9.90 -1.61
CA ASP A 407 21.75 10.63 -1.18
C ASP A 407 22.00 11.43 0.09
N ASN A 408 21.42 12.63 0.16
CA ASN A 408 21.34 13.40 1.39
C ASN A 408 20.12 14.31 1.40
N LEU A 409 19.71 14.72 2.59
CA LEU A 409 18.72 15.77 2.79
C LEU A 409 19.04 16.50 4.09
N ALA A 410 19.20 17.82 4.03
CA ALA A 410 19.42 18.67 5.20
C ALA A 410 18.72 20.01 5.02
N VAL A 411 18.19 20.56 6.12
CA VAL A 411 17.60 21.90 6.17
C VAL A 411 18.32 22.72 7.23
N ALA A 412 18.80 23.88 6.81
CA ALA A 412 19.44 24.87 7.67
C ALA A 412 18.59 26.13 7.80
N TRP A 413 18.90 26.92 8.82
CA TRP A 413 18.27 28.22 9.05
C TRP A 413 19.26 29.22 9.65
N GLN A 414 18.91 30.49 9.55
CA GLN A 414 19.60 31.63 10.15
C GLN A 414 18.55 32.63 10.61
N GLY A 415 18.77 33.29 11.74
CA GLY A 415 17.85 34.28 12.28
C GLY A 415 18.44 35.06 13.45
N PRO A 416 17.61 35.80 14.22
CA PRO A 416 18.08 36.60 15.35
C PRO A 416 18.82 35.76 16.38
N GLY A 417 20.13 36.02 16.56
CA GLY A 417 20.99 35.29 17.49
C GLY A 417 21.38 33.88 17.04
N ILE A 418 21.07 33.48 15.81
CA ILE A 418 21.31 32.14 15.27
C ILE A 418 22.12 32.26 13.97
N ALA A 419 23.39 31.84 14.00
CA ALA A 419 24.19 31.69 12.79
C ALA A 419 23.66 30.53 11.92
N GLN A 420 23.96 30.56 10.62
CA GLN A 420 23.51 29.52 9.68
C GLN A 420 23.94 28.13 10.15
N GLN A 421 22.95 27.28 10.46
CA GLN A 421 23.18 25.92 10.95
C GLN A 421 22.00 25.01 10.62
N VAL A 422 22.21 23.69 10.64
CA VAL A 422 21.12 22.71 10.55
C VAL A 422 20.16 22.89 11.72
N ILE A 423 18.85 22.80 11.47
CA ILE A 423 17.85 22.97 12.52
C ILE A 423 17.92 21.78 13.48
N GLY A 424 18.22 22.04 14.75
CA GLY A 424 18.36 21.01 15.80
C GLY A 424 17.08 20.77 16.60
N ALA A 425 17.10 19.71 17.41
CA ALA A 425 15.96 19.20 18.17
C ALA A 425 15.27 20.25 19.06
N GLY A 426 16.03 21.20 19.61
CA GLY A 426 15.48 22.26 20.47
C GLY A 426 14.49 23.19 19.78
N PHE A 427 14.37 23.13 18.45
CA PHE A 427 13.45 23.94 17.65
C PHE A 427 12.40 23.11 16.90
N LEU A 428 12.45 21.77 17.03
CA LEU A 428 11.69 20.83 16.21
C LEU A 428 10.75 19.99 17.07
N ASN A 429 9.49 19.93 16.66
CA ASN A 429 8.46 19.14 17.34
C ASN A 429 7.81 18.18 16.34
N ALA A 430 7.49 16.96 16.80
CA ALA A 430 6.95 15.92 15.94
C ALA A 430 5.59 16.31 15.32
N PHE A 431 5.36 15.85 14.09
CA PHE A 431 4.06 15.93 13.44
C PHE A 431 3.04 15.05 14.18
N GLY A 432 1.76 15.45 14.25
CA GLY A 432 0.72 14.72 15.01
C GLY A 432 0.52 15.20 16.45
N LEU A 433 1.13 16.32 16.82
CA LEU A 433 0.83 17.02 18.07
C LEU A 433 -0.42 17.90 17.89
N ASN A 434 -1.60 17.34 18.12
CA ASN A 434 -2.66 18.02 18.87
C ASN A 434 -2.67 17.34 20.22
N ARG A 435 -2.30 18.02 21.30
CA ARG A 435 -2.34 17.43 22.65
C ARG A 435 -3.63 17.88 23.28
N ASN A 436 -4.31 16.97 23.96
CA ASN A 436 -5.48 17.35 24.74
C ASN A 436 -5.13 18.48 25.72
N PRO A 437 -6.05 19.44 25.92
CA PRO A 437 -5.87 20.47 26.92
C PRO A 437 -5.81 19.85 28.31
N VAL A 438 -4.94 20.41 29.15
CA VAL A 438 -4.82 20.07 30.57
C VAL A 438 -5.79 20.95 31.33
N ALA A 439 -6.88 20.35 31.80
CA ALA A 439 -7.85 21.00 32.66
C ALA A 439 -7.35 21.06 34.11
N ASN A 440 -7.40 22.22 34.75
CA ASN A 440 -7.11 22.44 36.15
C ASN A 440 -8.40 22.63 36.93
N ALA A 441 -8.43 22.17 38.18
CA ALA A 441 -9.65 22.25 38.98
C ALA A 441 -9.95 23.70 39.40
N ASP A 442 -11.16 24.17 39.10
CA ASP A 442 -11.68 25.46 39.56
C ASP A 442 -12.47 25.34 40.85
N ASN A 443 -12.59 26.46 41.56
CA ASN A 443 -13.56 26.63 42.64
C ASN A 443 -14.19 28.03 42.58
N THR A 444 -15.44 28.12 43.03
CA THR A 444 -16.15 29.39 43.23
C THR A 444 -17.18 29.24 44.35
N ALA A 445 -17.74 30.35 44.82
CA ALA A 445 -18.83 30.37 45.79
C ALA A 445 -19.82 31.48 45.44
N THR A 446 -21.09 31.29 45.80
CA THR A 446 -22.14 32.31 45.66
C THR A 446 -23.01 32.36 46.90
N ALA A 447 -23.64 33.51 47.15
CA ALA A 447 -24.64 33.66 48.20
C ALA A 447 -25.95 32.97 47.80
N MET A 448 -26.80 32.66 48.79
CA MET A 448 -28.12 32.09 48.53
C MET A 448 -28.93 32.97 47.58
N ASN A 449 -29.54 32.37 46.55
CA ASN A 449 -30.33 33.03 45.51
C ASN A 449 -29.55 34.05 44.65
N ALA A 450 -28.22 33.98 44.62
CA ALA A 450 -27.38 34.79 43.75
C ALA A 450 -26.75 33.95 42.65
N ALA A 451 -26.91 34.38 41.40
CA ALA A 451 -26.21 33.78 40.27
C ALA A 451 -24.71 34.13 40.31
N VAL A 452 -23.87 33.22 39.83
CA VAL A 452 -22.42 33.45 39.68
C VAL A 452 -21.94 32.97 38.33
N SER A 453 -21.12 33.78 37.66
CA SER A 453 -20.40 33.41 36.43
C SER A 453 -18.91 33.38 36.71
N PHE A 454 -18.22 32.32 36.29
CA PHE A 454 -16.79 32.15 36.52
C PHE A 454 -16.08 31.52 35.31
N PRO A 455 -14.91 32.05 34.90
CA PRO A 455 -14.15 31.54 33.76
C PRO A 455 -13.41 30.27 34.14
N VAL A 456 -13.81 29.14 33.57
CA VAL A 456 -13.22 27.83 33.87
C VAL A 456 -12.01 27.50 33.01
N LEU A 457 -11.84 28.19 31.88
CA LEU A 457 -10.71 27.95 30.98
C LEU A 457 -9.46 28.79 31.35
N ALA A 458 -9.52 29.59 32.42
CA ALA A 458 -8.51 30.61 32.71
C ALA A 458 -7.20 30.03 33.29
N ASN A 459 -7.29 28.90 34.00
CA ASN A 459 -6.15 28.16 34.56
C ASN A 459 -5.84 26.90 33.74
N ASP A 460 -6.65 26.55 32.76
CA ASP A 460 -6.42 25.45 31.83
C ASP A 460 -5.28 25.79 30.88
N THR A 461 -4.57 24.78 30.41
CA THR A 461 -3.47 24.98 29.46
C THR A 461 -3.59 24.04 28.29
N ASP A 462 -3.34 24.56 27.09
CA ASP A 462 -3.14 23.74 25.91
C ASP A 462 -1.70 23.87 25.44
N SER A 463 -0.99 22.74 25.39
CA SER A 463 0.44 22.74 25.01
C SER A 463 0.67 22.89 23.50
N ASN A 464 -0.39 23.01 22.71
CA ASN A 464 -0.36 23.25 21.27
C ASN A 464 -0.74 24.70 20.94
N GLY A 465 -1.28 25.43 21.91
CA GLY A 465 -1.80 26.78 21.75
C GLY A 465 -3.19 26.81 21.12
N ASP A 466 -3.90 25.69 21.10
CA ASP A 466 -5.26 25.60 20.57
C ASP A 466 -6.25 26.37 21.47
N THR A 467 -7.24 27.00 20.85
CA THR A 467 -8.30 27.71 21.59
C THR A 467 -9.11 26.71 22.41
N LEU A 468 -9.08 26.86 23.72
CA LEU A 468 -9.86 26.04 24.65
C LEU A 468 -11.36 26.28 24.50
N VAL A 469 -12.15 25.20 24.54
CA VAL A 469 -13.62 25.25 24.51
C VAL A 469 -14.23 24.27 25.52
N ILE A 470 -15.34 24.66 26.14
CA ILE A 470 -16.09 23.82 27.07
C ILE A 470 -17.01 22.90 26.25
N GLN A 471 -16.77 21.59 26.26
CA GLN A 471 -17.53 20.65 25.42
C GLN A 471 -18.80 20.10 26.10
N SER A 472 -18.77 19.95 27.42
CA SER A 472 -19.88 19.36 28.16
C SER A 472 -19.91 19.87 29.59
N LEU A 473 -21.08 19.80 30.21
CA LEU A 473 -21.34 20.27 31.56
C LEU A 473 -22.27 19.27 32.26
N THR A 474 -21.87 18.80 33.43
CA THR A 474 -22.74 18.04 34.33
C THR A 474 -23.52 18.97 35.24
N GLN A 475 -24.79 18.68 35.48
CA GLN A 475 -25.59 19.49 36.39
C GLN A 475 -25.17 19.26 37.86
N PRO A 476 -25.12 20.33 38.67
CA PRO A 476 -24.89 20.23 40.11
C PRO A 476 -26.09 19.58 40.81
N ALA A 477 -25.87 19.06 42.03
CA ALA A 477 -26.95 18.46 42.84
C ALA A 477 -28.05 19.47 43.24
N HIS A 478 -27.71 20.76 43.26
CA HIS A 478 -28.59 21.88 43.56
C HIS A 478 -28.31 23.02 42.58
N GLY A 479 -29.35 23.78 42.21
CA GLY A 479 -29.25 24.85 41.23
C GLY A 479 -29.18 24.33 39.79
N THR A 480 -28.85 25.23 38.86
CA THR A 480 -28.58 24.88 37.45
C THR A 480 -27.30 25.53 36.97
N ALA A 481 -26.55 24.81 36.14
CA ALA A 481 -25.34 25.33 35.51
C ALA A 481 -25.52 25.35 33.99
N VAL A 482 -25.10 26.43 33.33
CA VAL A 482 -25.10 26.57 31.87
C VAL A 482 -23.75 27.11 31.39
N ILE A 483 -23.35 26.68 30.20
CA ILE A 483 -22.15 27.20 29.51
C ILE A 483 -22.51 28.58 28.96
N ASP A 484 -21.71 29.59 29.32
CA ASP A 484 -21.80 30.96 28.83
C ASP A 484 -20.45 31.40 28.26
N GLY A 485 -20.24 31.11 26.97
CA GLY A 485 -18.97 31.34 26.29
C GLY A 485 -17.82 30.52 26.90
N THR A 486 -16.82 31.21 27.47
CA THR A 486 -15.66 30.62 28.15
C THR A 486 -15.86 30.46 29.67
N SER A 487 -17.06 30.79 30.17
CA SER A 487 -17.42 30.73 31.58
C SER A 487 -18.59 29.76 31.81
N ILE A 488 -18.78 29.39 33.08
CA ILE A 488 -19.99 28.70 33.54
C ILE A 488 -20.84 29.68 34.35
N LEU A 489 -22.12 29.80 34.01
CA LEU A 489 -23.12 30.50 34.80
C LEU A 489 -23.87 29.48 35.67
N TYR A 490 -23.80 29.65 36.99
CA TYR A 490 -24.54 28.88 37.98
C TYR A 490 -25.66 29.73 38.58
N THR A 491 -26.87 29.18 38.71
CA THR A 491 -28.07 29.84 39.26
C THR A 491 -28.81 28.99 40.28
#